data_AF-A0A0D9PA08-F1
#
_entry.id   AF-A0A0D9PA08-F1
#
_cell.length_a   1.000
_cell.length_b   1.000
_cell.length_c   1.000
_cell.angle_alpha   90.00
_cell.angle_beta   90.00
_cell.angle_gamma   90.00
#
_symmetry.space_group_name_H-M   'P 1'
#
loop_
_entity.id
_entity.type
_entity.pdbx_description
1 polymer ?
#
loop_
_entity_poly.entity_id
_entity_poly.type
_entity_poly.pdbx_seq_one_letter_code
_entity_poly.pdbx_strand_id
1 'polypeptide(L)'
;MAGPYRPRMLEPSRRTLPDYPVAHIGFSLSYARHFLPIPNVGFNMAFHTLVRPYQGRRFMRDVRAARRPLYAWTVNHPRWMRWCVERNVRGGGGGGVVDGVVTDDPRLYLDVCRRYEDDVDAGLPGRDDRSSVGQTVALAVDIVKRHVLAKLFFWYRRHVQGKLDDLDGKTKRQITRD
;
A
#
# COMPACT_ATOMS: atom_id res chain seq x y z
N MET A 1 -7.83 13.66 -8.96
CA MET A 1 -7.35 12.94 -7.77
C MET A 1 -8.58 12.34 -7.08
N ALA A 2 -8.84 11.03 -7.23
CA ALA A 2 -10.13 10.42 -6.86
C ALA A 2 -9.95 9.28 -5.85
N GLY A 3 -10.75 9.35 -4.78
CA GLY A 3 -10.69 8.54 -3.55
C GLY A 3 -11.24 7.11 -3.66
N PRO A 4 -11.51 6.45 -2.51
CA PRO A 4 -11.51 4.98 -2.38
C PRO A 4 -12.64 4.31 -3.16
N TYR A 5 -12.32 3.71 -4.31
CA TYR A 5 -13.31 3.09 -5.19
C TYR A 5 -13.96 1.86 -4.55
N ARG A 6 -15.25 1.97 -4.25
CA ARG A 6 -16.12 0.81 -4.02
C ARG A 6 -16.34 0.08 -5.36
N PRO A 7 -16.52 -1.25 -5.39
CA PRO A 7 -16.72 -2.02 -6.62
C PRO A 7 -17.79 -1.46 -7.57
N ARG A 8 -18.85 -0.88 -7.01
CA ARG A 8 -19.97 -0.27 -7.76
C ARG A 8 -19.57 0.92 -8.64
N MET A 9 -18.42 1.56 -8.38
CA MET A 9 -17.94 2.70 -9.18
C MET A 9 -16.96 2.28 -10.29
N LEU A 10 -16.48 1.04 -10.30
CA LEU A 10 -15.56 0.55 -11.32
C LEU A 10 -16.26 0.38 -12.67
N GLU A 11 -17.47 -0.18 -12.71
CA GLU A 11 -18.20 -0.40 -13.96
C GLU A 11 -18.57 0.89 -14.71
N PRO A 12 -19.16 1.92 -14.06
CA PRO A 12 -19.46 3.18 -14.75
C PRO A 12 -18.20 3.90 -15.23
N SER A 13 -17.14 3.91 -14.41
CA SER A 13 -15.87 4.56 -14.76
C SER A 13 -15.23 3.91 -16.00
N ARG A 14 -15.33 2.58 -16.14
CA ARG A 14 -14.84 1.87 -17.33
C ARG A 14 -15.66 2.13 -18.57
N ARG A 15 -16.95 2.45 -18.45
CA ARG A 15 -17.79 2.82 -19.61
C ARG A 15 -17.43 4.19 -20.15
N THR A 16 -17.11 5.14 -19.27
CA THR A 16 -16.80 6.52 -19.67
C THR A 16 -15.32 6.72 -20.00
N LEU A 17 -14.42 5.98 -19.33
CA LEU A 17 -12.96 6.13 -19.43
C LEU A 17 -12.28 4.74 -19.42
N PRO A 18 -12.49 3.91 -20.45
CA PRO A 18 -12.00 2.53 -20.48
C PRO A 18 -10.47 2.41 -20.43
N ASP A 19 -9.76 3.39 -20.99
CA ASP A 19 -8.31 3.36 -21.12
C ASP A 19 -7.57 3.97 -19.91
N TYR A 20 -8.28 4.64 -19.00
CA TYR A 20 -7.65 5.28 -17.85
C TYR A 20 -7.25 4.27 -16.77
N PRO A 21 -5.99 4.31 -16.28
CA PRO A 21 -5.55 3.45 -15.19
C PRO A 21 -6.28 3.81 -13.89
N VAL A 22 -6.86 2.80 -13.25
CA VAL A 22 -7.55 2.95 -11.96
C VAL A 22 -6.70 2.35 -10.85
N ALA A 23 -6.65 2.98 -9.67
CA ALA A 23 -5.95 2.41 -8.52
C ALA A 23 -6.91 2.00 -7.40
N HIS A 24 -6.83 0.75 -6.96
CA HIS A 24 -7.53 0.29 -5.76
C HIS A 24 -6.86 0.86 -4.51
N ILE A 25 -7.61 1.63 -3.71
CA ILE A 25 -7.13 2.19 -2.44
C ILE A 25 -7.67 1.38 -1.28
N GLY A 26 -6.79 0.83 -0.42
CA GLY A 26 -7.27 0.00 0.68
C GLY A 26 -6.27 -0.33 1.79
N PHE A 27 -6.80 -0.94 2.84
CA PHE A 27 -6.07 -1.43 4.01
C PHE A 27 -5.98 -2.97 4.07
N SER A 28 -6.69 -3.67 3.19
CA SER A 28 -6.77 -5.14 3.22
C SER A 28 -6.06 -5.73 2.01
N LEU A 29 -4.94 -6.41 2.26
CA LEU A 29 -4.18 -7.08 1.21
C LEU A 29 -4.93 -8.29 0.63
N SER A 30 -5.71 -9.01 1.45
CA SER A 30 -6.53 -10.13 0.97
C SER A 30 -7.64 -9.63 0.05
N TYR A 31 -8.27 -8.51 0.40
CA TYR A 31 -9.27 -7.88 -0.46
C TYR A 31 -8.67 -7.34 -1.76
N ALA A 32 -7.55 -6.63 -1.66
CA ALA A 32 -6.85 -6.07 -2.82
C ALA A 32 -6.46 -7.14 -3.84
N ARG A 33 -6.09 -8.35 -3.39
CA ARG A 33 -5.75 -9.47 -4.29
C ARG A 33 -6.88 -9.86 -5.25
N HIS A 34 -8.14 -9.65 -4.90
CA HIS A 34 -9.26 -9.95 -5.79
C HIS A 34 -9.26 -9.08 -7.06
N PHE A 35 -8.58 -7.93 -7.05
CA PHE A 35 -8.47 -7.04 -8.20
C PHE A 35 -7.25 -7.34 -9.10
N LEU A 36 -6.34 -8.25 -8.70
CA LEU A 36 -5.17 -8.62 -9.51
C LEU A 36 -5.52 -9.14 -10.92
N PRO A 37 -6.56 -9.98 -11.10
CA PRO A 37 -6.96 -10.46 -12.42
C PRO A 37 -7.50 -9.35 -13.33
N ILE A 38 -7.95 -8.23 -12.75
CA ILE A 38 -8.57 -7.16 -13.52
C ILE A 38 -7.47 -6.33 -14.22
N PRO A 39 -7.51 -6.20 -15.56
CA PRO A 39 -6.54 -5.40 -16.28
C PRO A 39 -6.70 -3.91 -15.98
N ASN A 40 -5.59 -3.17 -16.10
CA ASN A 40 -5.52 -1.72 -15.90
C ASN A 40 -5.86 -1.25 -14.47
N VAL A 41 -5.63 -2.11 -13.47
CA VAL A 41 -5.80 -1.77 -12.04
C VAL A 41 -4.46 -1.75 -11.31
N GLY A 42 -4.09 -0.57 -10.81
CA GLY A 42 -3.00 -0.36 -9.85
C GLY A 42 -3.46 -0.51 -8.41
N PHE A 43 -2.51 -0.51 -7.48
CA PHE A 43 -2.78 -0.65 -6.05
C PHE A 43 -2.19 0.52 -5.30
N ASN A 44 -2.98 1.13 -4.44
CA ASN A 44 -2.55 2.18 -3.54
C ASN A 44 -2.87 1.74 -2.11
N MET A 45 -1.89 1.15 -1.45
CA MET A 45 -2.09 0.40 -0.21
C MET A 45 -1.55 1.12 1.01
N ALA A 46 -2.24 0.97 2.14
CA ALA A 46 -1.80 1.55 3.38
C ALA A 46 -0.42 0.97 3.77
N PHE A 47 0.57 1.81 4.02
CA PHE A 47 1.98 1.42 4.19
C PHE A 47 2.18 0.33 5.26
N HIS A 48 1.49 0.45 6.39
CA HIS A 48 1.56 -0.53 7.49
C HIS A 48 1.09 -1.94 7.10
N THR A 49 0.37 -2.08 6.00
CA THR A 49 -0.05 -3.38 5.46
C THR A 49 1.06 -4.00 4.62
N LEU A 50 1.79 -3.17 3.85
CA LEU A 50 2.88 -3.59 2.97
C LEU A 50 4.12 -4.03 3.75
N VAL A 51 4.40 -3.40 4.90
CA VAL A 51 5.54 -3.78 5.77
C VAL A 51 5.33 -5.09 6.55
N ARG A 52 4.16 -5.72 6.45
CA ARG A 52 3.91 -7.01 7.12
C ARG A 52 4.82 -8.10 6.56
N PRO A 53 5.62 -8.80 7.39
CA PRO A 53 6.71 -9.68 6.92
C PRO A 53 6.28 -10.74 5.90
N TYR A 54 5.14 -11.39 6.13
CA TYR A 54 4.64 -12.46 5.27
C TYR A 54 3.60 -11.98 4.25
N GLN A 55 2.50 -11.38 4.73
CA GLN A 55 1.38 -11.00 3.87
C GLN A 55 1.75 -9.87 2.89
N GLY A 56 2.47 -8.85 3.38
CA GLY A 56 2.93 -7.71 2.58
C GLY A 56 3.94 -8.14 1.53
N ARG A 57 4.95 -8.92 1.93
CA ARG A 57 5.94 -9.49 1.00
C ARG A 57 5.30 -10.36 -0.09
N ARG A 58 4.36 -11.23 0.29
CA ARG A 58 3.62 -12.06 -0.68
C ARG A 58 2.73 -11.22 -1.60
N PHE A 59 2.12 -10.15 -1.11
CA PHE A 59 1.30 -9.27 -1.95
C PHE A 59 2.15 -8.49 -2.96
N MET A 60 3.24 -7.88 -2.49
CA MET A 60 4.21 -7.17 -3.33
C MET A 60 4.77 -8.05 -4.45
N ARG A 61 5.06 -9.32 -4.16
CA ARG A 61 5.50 -10.30 -5.18
C ARG A 61 4.42 -10.54 -6.23
N ASP A 62 3.18 -10.75 -5.82
CA ASP A 62 2.07 -11.03 -6.74
C ASP A 62 1.76 -9.81 -7.63
N VAL A 63 1.81 -8.60 -7.06
CA VAL A 63 1.62 -7.33 -7.79
C VAL A 63 2.72 -7.12 -8.83
N ARG A 64 3.98 -7.39 -8.46
CA ARG A 64 5.12 -7.34 -9.38
C ARG A 64 5.02 -8.38 -10.49
N ALA A 65 4.63 -9.61 -10.16
CA ALA A 65 4.42 -10.67 -11.16
C ALA A 65 3.30 -10.30 -12.15
N ALA A 66 2.25 -9.63 -11.68
CA ALA A 66 1.17 -9.12 -12.51
C ALA A 66 1.51 -7.80 -13.23
N ARG A 67 2.74 -7.27 -13.05
CA ARG A 67 3.21 -5.98 -13.60
C ARG A 67 2.23 -4.84 -13.36
N ARG A 68 1.68 -4.78 -12.13
CA ARG A 68 0.75 -3.72 -11.72
C ARG A 68 1.49 -2.67 -10.89
N PRO A 69 1.16 -1.37 -11.05
CA PRO A 69 1.79 -0.33 -10.25
C PRO A 69 1.34 -0.40 -8.78
N LEU A 70 2.27 -0.23 -7.85
CA LEU A 70 2.06 -0.24 -6.41
C LEU A 70 2.49 1.07 -5.74
N TYR A 71 1.53 1.76 -5.12
CA TYR A 71 1.72 2.96 -4.34
C TYR A 71 1.52 2.67 -2.85
N ALA A 72 2.31 3.33 -1.99
CA ALA A 72 2.20 3.22 -0.54
C ALA A 72 1.74 4.53 0.10
N TRP A 73 0.72 4.49 0.97
CA TRP A 73 0.18 5.68 1.64
C TRP A 73 -0.14 5.47 3.13
N THR A 74 -0.21 6.50 3.96
CA THR A 74 0.65 7.68 3.89
C THR A 74 1.99 7.35 4.55
N VAL A 75 3.09 7.83 3.95
CA VAL A 75 4.44 7.60 4.45
C VAL A 75 5.07 8.95 4.78
N ASN A 76 5.14 9.26 6.07
CA ASN A 76 5.61 10.57 6.54
C ASN A 76 6.93 10.50 7.33
N HIS A 77 7.54 9.31 7.45
CA HIS A 77 8.79 9.14 8.18
C HIS A 77 9.95 8.87 7.21
N PRO A 78 11.11 9.55 7.32
CA PRO A 78 12.24 9.42 6.40
C PRO A 78 12.71 7.98 6.21
N ARG A 79 12.78 7.22 7.30
CA ARG A 79 13.12 5.78 7.25
C ARG A 79 12.18 4.97 6.36
N TRP A 80 10.88 5.23 6.43
CA TRP A 80 9.89 4.50 5.66
C TRP A 80 9.85 4.97 4.21
N MET A 81 10.10 6.27 3.97
CA MET A 81 10.34 6.80 2.65
C MET A 81 11.54 6.10 1.99
N ARG A 82 12.67 6.02 2.70
CA ARG A 82 13.87 5.30 2.24
C ARG A 82 13.60 3.82 1.99
N TRP A 83 12.85 3.15 2.88
CA TRP A 83 12.43 1.76 2.69
C TRP A 83 11.65 1.54 1.39
N CYS A 84 10.81 2.52 1.00
CA CYS A 84 10.07 2.51 -0.28
C CYS A 84 11.02 2.73 -1.46
N VAL A 85 11.91 3.73 -1.39
CA VAL A 85 12.91 4.02 -2.44
C VAL A 85 13.81 2.80 -2.70
N GLU A 86 14.34 2.18 -1.64
CA GLU A 86 15.16 0.97 -1.75
C GLU A 86 14.45 -0.19 -2.46
N ARG A 87 13.12 -0.30 -2.33
CA ARG A 87 12.32 -1.34 -2.96
C ARG A 87 11.91 -1.00 -4.39
N ASN A 88 11.97 0.27 -4.77
CA ASN A 88 11.91 0.68 -6.16
C ASN A 88 13.19 0.25 -6.91
N VAL A 89 14.36 0.41 -6.27
CA VAL A 89 15.66 0.23 -6.94
C VAL A 89 16.23 -1.20 -6.86
N ARG A 90 16.06 -1.94 -5.75
CA ARG A 90 16.63 -3.30 -5.55
C ARG A 90 16.07 -4.40 -6.45
N GLY A 91 15.27 -4.06 -7.46
CA GLY A 91 14.74 -4.99 -8.46
C GLY A 91 15.73 -5.27 -9.59
N GLY A 92 16.93 -5.77 -9.29
CA GLY A 92 17.92 -6.16 -10.29
C GLY A 92 17.29 -6.96 -11.45
N GLY A 93 17.35 -6.41 -12.67
CA GLY A 93 16.88 -7.02 -13.90
C GLY A 93 15.35 -7.14 -14.10
N GLY A 94 14.51 -6.65 -13.17
CA GLY A 94 13.07 -6.92 -13.27
C GLY A 94 12.15 -6.01 -12.48
N GLY A 95 12.31 -4.68 -12.56
CA GLY A 95 11.34 -3.70 -12.07
C GLY A 95 11.26 -3.53 -10.55
N GLY A 96 10.98 -2.30 -10.12
CA GLY A 96 10.72 -1.97 -8.72
C GLY A 96 9.49 -2.69 -8.15
N VAL A 97 9.42 -2.77 -6.83
CA VAL A 97 8.28 -3.36 -6.11
C VAL A 97 7.28 -2.29 -5.68
N VAL A 98 7.77 -1.10 -5.34
CA VAL A 98 6.95 0.05 -4.94
C VAL A 98 7.25 1.15 -5.95
N ASP A 99 6.24 1.58 -6.70
CA ASP A 99 6.36 2.54 -7.79
C ASP A 99 6.14 3.99 -7.33
N GLY A 100 5.54 4.19 -6.15
CA GLY A 100 5.43 5.53 -5.60
C GLY A 100 5.00 5.59 -4.14
N VAL A 101 5.20 6.78 -3.58
CA VAL A 101 4.93 7.08 -2.18
C VAL A 101 3.96 8.26 -2.10
N VAL A 102 2.89 8.08 -1.33
CA VAL A 102 1.97 9.16 -0.99
C VAL A 102 2.38 9.68 0.39
N THR A 103 2.74 10.94 0.46
CA THR A 103 3.23 11.60 1.67
C THR A 103 2.57 12.97 1.83
N ASP A 104 2.41 13.40 3.08
CA ASP A 104 1.98 14.76 3.39
C ASP A 104 3.17 15.75 3.34
N ASP A 105 4.41 15.26 3.30
CA ASP A 105 5.63 16.07 3.22
C ASP A 105 6.47 15.68 1.98
N PRO A 106 6.14 16.23 0.80
CA PRO A 106 6.86 15.94 -0.43
C PRO A 106 8.29 16.51 -0.41
N ARG A 107 8.56 17.57 0.36
CA ARG A 107 9.90 18.15 0.48
C ARG A 107 10.84 17.18 1.17
N LEU A 108 10.40 16.63 2.29
CA LEU A 108 11.14 15.60 3.03
C LEU A 108 11.39 14.36 2.17
N TYR A 109 10.40 13.94 1.36
CA TYR A 109 10.58 12.81 0.46
C TYR A 109 11.66 13.06 -0.60
N LEU A 110 11.68 14.25 -1.21
CA LEU A 110 12.72 14.61 -2.18
C LEU A 110 14.12 14.63 -1.55
N ASP A 111 14.25 15.12 -0.32
CA ASP A 111 15.52 15.09 0.40
C ASP A 111 15.99 13.66 0.70
N VAL A 112 15.06 12.74 1.00
CA VAL A 112 15.37 11.32 1.17
C VAL A 112 15.82 10.68 -0.14
N CYS A 113 15.17 11.01 -1.27
CA CYS A 113 15.60 10.53 -2.59
C CYS A 113 17.01 11.02 -2.93
N ARG A 114 17.29 12.31 -2.77
CA ARG A 114 18.61 12.90 -3.04
C ARG A 114 19.71 12.21 -2.21
N ARG A 115 19.50 12.07 -0.90
CA ARG A 115 20.46 11.36 -0.02
C ARG A 115 20.67 9.90 -0.44
N TYR A 116 19.62 9.24 -0.91
CA TYR A 116 19.73 7.87 -1.38
C TYR A 116 20.53 7.78 -2.69
N GLU A 117 20.32 8.70 -3.62
CA GLU A 117 21.11 8.81 -4.86
C GLU A 117 22.58 9.09 -4.54
N ASP A 118 22.86 10.06 -3.68
CA ASP A 118 24.23 10.36 -3.21
C ASP A 118 24.90 9.12 -2.58
N ASP A 119 24.16 8.36 -1.75
CA ASP A 119 24.67 7.12 -1.14
C ASP A 119 24.96 6.04 -2.19
N VAL A 120 24.13 5.91 -3.23
CA VAL A 120 24.30 4.93 -4.31
C VAL A 120 25.50 5.31 -5.17
N ASP A 121 25.63 6.57 -5.55
CA ASP A 121 26.74 7.10 -6.36
C ASP A 121 28.08 6.98 -5.62
N ALA A 122 28.06 7.16 -4.29
CA ALA A 122 29.23 6.92 -3.44
C ALA A 122 29.57 5.44 -3.24
N GLY A 123 28.78 4.50 -3.77
CA GLY A 123 28.96 3.06 -3.56
C GLY A 123 28.65 2.61 -2.13
N LEU A 124 27.85 3.39 -1.39
CA LEU A 124 27.48 3.18 0.01
C LEU A 124 25.97 2.93 0.21
N PRO A 125 25.26 2.15 -0.64
CA PRO A 125 23.83 1.94 -0.48
C PRO A 125 23.56 1.21 0.85
N GLY A 126 23.09 1.96 1.86
CA GLY A 126 22.73 1.43 3.18
C GLY A 126 23.57 1.93 4.37
N ARG A 127 24.40 2.96 4.20
CA ARG A 127 25.28 3.48 5.28
C ARG A 127 24.53 4.23 6.40
N ASP A 128 23.28 4.64 6.17
CA ASP A 128 22.55 5.55 7.08
C ASP A 128 21.57 4.87 8.07
N ASP A 129 21.68 3.56 8.32
CA ASP A 129 20.85 2.87 9.33
C ASP A 129 21.49 2.84 10.74
N ARG A 130 22.22 3.90 11.12
CA ARG A 130 22.59 4.14 12.53
C ARG A 130 21.44 4.84 13.27
N SER A 131 20.23 4.27 13.18
CA SER A 131 19.14 4.65 14.08
C SER A 131 19.23 3.82 15.36
N SER A 132 19.27 4.50 16.52
CA SER A 132 19.27 3.82 17.82
C SER A 132 18.12 2.81 17.88
N VAL A 133 18.40 1.60 18.36
CA VAL A 133 17.41 0.50 18.50
C VAL A 133 16.09 1.00 19.12
N GLY A 134 16.17 1.98 20.02
CA GLY A 134 15.02 2.64 20.64
C GLY A 134 14.07 3.33 19.65
N GLN A 135 14.55 3.95 18.59
CA GLN A 135 13.70 4.59 17.56
C GLN A 135 12.96 3.54 16.71
N THR A 136 13.60 2.39 16.44
CA THR A 136 12.95 1.26 15.75
C THR A 136 11.82 0.67 16.59
N VAL A 137 12.07 0.49 17.88
CA VAL A 137 11.05 0.00 18.83
C VAL A 137 9.90 1.00 18.94
N ALA A 138 10.19 2.29 19.10
CA ALA A 138 9.16 3.33 19.18
C ALA A 138 8.28 3.40 17.92
N LEU A 139 8.86 3.28 16.73
CA LEU A 139 8.12 3.22 15.47
C LEU A 139 7.27 1.96 15.35
N ALA A 140 7.80 0.80 15.76
CA ALA A 140 7.04 -0.44 15.77
C ALA A 140 5.84 -0.37 16.74
N VAL A 141 6.05 0.21 17.94
CA VAL A 141 4.99 0.44 18.93
C VAL A 141 3.93 1.40 18.39
N ASP A 142 4.31 2.49 17.72
CA ASP A 142 3.35 3.43 17.16
C ASP A 142 2.52 2.81 16.02
N ILE A 143 3.13 1.99 15.16
CA ILE A 143 2.42 1.23 14.12
C ILE A 143 1.44 0.24 14.76
N VAL A 144 1.87 -0.51 15.78
CA VAL A 144 1.00 -1.45 16.50
C VAL A 144 -0.15 -0.71 17.16
N LYS A 145 0.12 0.41 17.84
CA LYS A 145 -0.89 1.25 18.50
C LYS A 145 -1.93 1.74 17.49
N ARG A 146 -1.51 2.32 16.35
CA ARG A 146 -2.43 2.76 15.29
C ARG A 146 -3.22 1.60 14.70
N HIS A 147 -2.60 0.43 14.54
CA HIS A 147 -3.30 -0.74 14.01
C HIS A 147 -4.34 -1.29 14.99
N VAL A 148 -4.03 -1.32 16.29
CA VAL A 148 -4.98 -1.69 17.35
C VAL A 148 -6.10 -0.66 17.44
N LEU A 149 -5.80 0.63 17.39
CA LEU A 149 -6.79 1.70 17.42
C LEU A 149 -7.73 1.61 16.21
N ALA A 150 -7.20 1.36 15.01
CA ALA A 150 -8.01 1.15 13.81
C ALA A 150 -8.89 -0.10 13.95
N LYS A 151 -8.36 -1.22 14.47
CA LYS A 151 -9.16 -2.43 14.73
C LYS A 151 -10.26 -2.18 15.76
N LEU A 152 -9.97 -1.46 16.84
CA LEU A 152 -10.95 -1.09 17.86
C LEU A 152 -12.01 -0.16 17.29
N PHE A 153 -11.61 0.82 16.47
CA PHE A 153 -12.54 1.71 15.78
C PHE A 153 -13.43 0.96 14.77
N PHE A 154 -12.87 0.03 14.01
CA PHE A 154 -13.63 -0.83 13.11
C PHE A 154 -14.54 -1.79 13.86
N TRP A 155 -14.07 -2.38 14.97
CA TRP A 155 -14.87 -3.24 15.83
C TRP A 155 -16.03 -2.46 16.47
N TYR A 156 -15.75 -1.27 16.99
CA TYR A 156 -16.74 -0.34 17.52
C TYR A 156 -17.76 0.06 16.44
N ARG A 157 -17.30 0.47 15.26
CA ARG A 157 -18.21 0.79 14.13
C ARG A 157 -19.03 -0.41 13.69
N ARG A 158 -18.46 -1.61 13.70
CA ARG A 158 -19.14 -2.86 13.29
C ARG A 158 -20.20 -3.27 14.29
N HIS A 159 -19.90 -3.23 15.59
CA HIS A 159 -20.79 -3.78 16.61
C HIS A 159 -21.69 -2.74 17.29
N VAL A 160 -21.31 -1.46 17.29
CA VAL A 160 -22.05 -0.40 18.00
C VAL A 160 -22.85 0.49 17.04
N GLN A 161 -22.32 0.81 15.85
CA GLN A 161 -23.00 1.71 14.91
C GLN A 161 -23.84 1.02 13.83
N GLY A 162 -23.75 -0.31 13.66
CA GLY A 162 -24.54 -1.08 12.69
C GLY A 162 -24.39 -0.66 11.21
N LYS A 163 -23.42 0.21 10.90
CA LYS A 163 -23.32 0.97 9.62
C LYS A 163 -22.30 0.41 8.61
N LEU A 164 -22.00 -0.88 8.71
CA LEU A 164 -21.22 -1.57 7.68
C LEU A 164 -22.17 -2.53 6.96
N ASP A 165 -22.77 -2.06 5.87
CA ASP A 165 -23.45 -2.92 4.90
C ASP A 165 -22.44 -3.94 4.36
N ASP A 166 -22.37 -5.11 5.00
CA ASP A 166 -21.82 -6.31 4.39
C ASP A 166 -22.72 -6.62 3.17
N LEU A 167 -22.11 -7.01 2.05
CA LEU A 167 -22.87 -7.50 0.90
C LEU A 167 -23.79 -8.63 1.37
N ASP A 168 -25.10 -8.47 1.13
CA ASP A 168 -26.14 -9.41 1.49
C ASP A 168 -25.71 -10.85 1.15
N GLY A 169 -26.04 -11.79 2.05
CA GLY A 169 -25.66 -13.20 1.94
C GLY A 169 -26.20 -13.88 0.67
N LYS A 170 -27.14 -13.24 -0.04
CA LYS A 170 -27.56 -13.64 -1.38
C LYS A 170 -26.52 -13.31 -2.45
N THR A 171 -25.92 -12.11 -2.42
CA THR A 171 -24.87 -11.68 -3.37
C THR A 171 -23.60 -12.53 -3.22
N LYS A 172 -23.24 -12.93 -2.00
CA LYS A 172 -22.10 -13.81 -1.73
C LYS A 172 -22.25 -15.20 -2.35
N ARG A 173 -23.47 -15.73 -2.39
CA ARG A 173 -23.78 -17.07 -2.95
C ARG A 173 -23.83 -17.08 -4.47
N GLN A 174 -24.19 -15.96 -5.08
CA GLN A 174 -24.27 -15.84 -6.54
C GLN A 174 -22.88 -15.81 -7.19
N ILE A 175 -21.90 -15.17 -6.54
CA ILE A 175 -20.50 -15.08 -7.03
C ILE A 175 -19.75 -16.43 -6.93
N THR A 176 -20.23 -17.39 -6.14
CA THR A 176 -19.59 -18.72 -6.01
C THR A 176 -20.17 -19.75 -7.00
N ARG A 177 -21.18 -19.39 -7.80
CA ARG A 177 -21.84 -20.30 -8.74
C ARG A 177 -21.60 -19.97 -10.23
N ASP A 178 -20.89 -18.89 -10.53
CA ASP A 178 -20.38 -18.56 -11.87
C ASP A 178 -18.86 -18.75 -11.91
#